data_AF-A0A967GMN0-F1
#
_entry.id   AF-A0A967GMN0-F1
#
_cell.length_a   1.000
_cell.length_b   1.000
_cell.length_c   1.000
_cell.angle_alpha   90.00
_cell.angle_beta   90.00
_cell.angle_gamma   90.00
#
_symmetry.space_group_name_H-M   'P 1'
#
loop_
_entity.id
_entity.type
_entity.pdbx_description
1 polymer ?
#
loop_
_entity_poly.entity_id
_entity_poly.type
_entity_poly.pdbx_seq_one_letter_code
_entity_poly.pdbx_strand_id
1 'polypeptide(L)'
;MELVVVVAILTILSGISFTVIKGMGDEARMARATQKIKDLGSAFVGYTADSGGLLPFEDLPGPDDWDTARGEDAGEVWYNALPRLMEFPTVGELAENPERFYQDSYPLY
;
A
#
# COMPACT_ATOMS: atom_id res chain seq x y z
N MET A 1 33.92 28.57 30.18
CA MET A 1 33.78 27.10 30.27
C MET A 1 32.33 26.69 30.11
N GLU A 2 31.40 27.26 30.86
CA GLU A 2 29.97 26.91 30.85
C GLU A 2 29.29 27.02 29.47
N LEU A 3 29.46 28.12 28.73
CA LEU A 3 28.88 28.30 27.39
C LEU A 3 29.38 27.27 26.36
N VAL A 4 30.65 26.87 26.44
CA VAL A 4 31.24 25.88 25.50
C VAL A 4 30.66 24.49 25.77
N VAL A 5 30.46 24.14 27.05
CA VAL A 5 29.83 22.88 27.45
C VAL A 5 28.38 22.81 26.97
N VAL A 6 27.62 23.90 27.11
CA VAL A 6 26.22 23.97 26.64
C VAL A 6 26.14 23.80 25.12
N VAL A 7 26.97 24.50 24.36
CA VAL A 7 26.99 24.40 22.88
C VAL A 7 27.40 22.99 22.42
N ALA A 8 28.34 22.35 23.12
CA ALA A 8 28.74 20.97 22.83
C ALA A 8 27.60 19.96 23.09
N ILE A 9 26.86 20.13 24.19
CA ILE A 9 25.70 19.27 24.50
C ILE A 9 24.60 19.44 23.44
N LEU A 10 24.31 20.68 23.03
CA LEU A 10 23.26 20.98 22.05
C LEU A 10 23.59 20.42 20.65
N THR A 11 24.85 20.48 20.22
CA THR A 11 25.26 19.91 18.92
C THR A 11 25.20 18.39 18.92
N ILE A 12 25.61 17.72 20.01
CA ILE A 12 25.48 16.27 20.16
C ILE A 12 24.02 15.83 20.16
N LEU A 13 23.17 16.48 20.97
CA LEU A 13 21.72 16.20 21.03
C LEU A 13 21.07 16.36 19.66
N SER A 14 21.35 17.48 18.97
CA SER A 14 20.80 17.75 17.65
C SER A 14 21.19 16.65 16.65
N GLY A 15 22.45 16.22 16.64
CA GLY A 15 22.95 15.15 15.76
C GLY A 15 22.27 13.81 16.00
N ILE A 16 22.05 13.43 17.26
CA ILE A 16 21.34 12.19 17.63
C ILE A 16 19.87 12.27 17.18
N SER A 17 19.21 13.40 17.39
CA SER A 17 17.82 13.61 16.96
C SER A 17 17.63 13.40 15.46
N PHE A 18 18.55 13.88 14.61
CA PHE A 18 18.44 13.70 13.16
C PHE A 18 18.56 12.24 12.70
N THR A 19 19.41 11.43 13.34
CA THR A 19 19.60 10.01 12.97
C THR A 19 18.40 9.16 13.36
N VAL A 20 17.83 9.39 14.55
CA VAL A 20 16.64 8.67 15.04
C VAL A 20 15.42 8.96 14.16
N ILE A 21 15.19 10.22 13.80
CA ILE A 21 14.04 10.62 12.95
C ILE A 21 14.08 9.95 11.58
N LYS A 22 15.28 9.80 10.98
CA LYS A 22 15.44 9.10 9.69
C LYS A 22 15.07 7.62 9.80
N GLY A 23 15.58 6.91 10.81
CA GLY A 23 15.28 5.50 11.01
C GLY A 23 13.80 5.21 11.28
N MET A 24 13.11 6.11 12.01
CA MET A 24 11.67 5.99 12.28
C MET A 24 10.82 6.03 11.00
N GLY A 25 11.23 6.79 9.99
CA GLY A 25 10.52 6.88 8.71
C GLY A 25 10.57 5.56 7.93
N ASP A 26 11.73 4.93 7.88
CA ASP A 26 11.94 3.66 7.18
C ASP A 26 11.21 2.52 7.88
N GLU A 27 11.27 2.47 9.22
CA GLU A 27 10.55 1.49 10.02
C GLU A 27 9.03 1.63 9.88
N ALA A 28 8.51 2.87 9.87
CA ALA A 28 7.10 3.14 9.65
C ALA A 28 6.65 2.71 8.23
N ARG A 29 7.48 2.92 7.21
CA ARG A 29 7.18 2.47 5.84
C ARG A 29 7.14 0.95 5.76
N MET A 30 8.09 0.26 6.39
CA MET A 30 8.13 -1.20 6.45
C MET A 30 6.92 -1.77 7.20
N ALA A 31 6.54 -1.16 8.32
CA ALA A 31 5.35 -1.55 9.07
C ALA A 31 4.07 -1.39 8.26
N ARG A 32 3.91 -0.28 7.52
CA ARG A 32 2.76 -0.06 6.62
C ARG A 32 2.72 -1.08 5.49
N ALA A 33 3.84 -1.32 4.82
CA ALA A 33 3.92 -2.33 3.76
C ALA A 33 3.57 -3.74 4.28
N THR A 34 4.07 -4.08 5.48
CA THR A 34 3.74 -5.34 6.15
C THR A 34 2.25 -5.44 6.45
N GLN A 35 1.62 -4.34 6.87
CA GLN A 35 0.18 -4.30 7.12
C GLN A 35 -0.61 -4.49 5.82
N LYS A 36 -0.25 -3.81 4.74
CA LYS A 36 -0.88 -4.00 3.41
C LYS A 36 -0.82 -5.46 2.95
N ILE A 37 0.32 -6.13 3.11
CA ILE A 37 0.47 -7.55 2.75
C ILE A 37 -0.47 -8.43 3.60
N LYS A 38 -0.60 -8.15 4.90
CA LYS A 38 -1.53 -8.90 5.77
C LYS A 38 -2.97 -8.68 5.37
N ASP A 39 -3.36 -7.44 5.08
CA ASP A 39 -4.73 -7.09 4.70
C ASP A 39 -5.09 -7.74 3.35
N LEU A 40 -4.18 -7.69 2.37
CA LEU A 40 -4.32 -8.40 1.08
C LEU A 40 -4.41 -9.91 1.26
N GLY A 41 -3.57 -10.51 2.11
CA GLY A 41 -3.64 -11.94 2.42
C GLY A 41 -4.98 -12.32 3.05
N SER A 42 -5.52 -11.49 3.94
CA SER A 42 -6.84 -11.67 4.53
C SER A 42 -7.95 -11.60 3.47
N ALA A 43 -7.91 -10.61 2.59
CA ALA A 43 -8.88 -10.47 1.49
C ALA A 43 -8.80 -11.65 0.52
N PHE A 44 -7.60 -12.14 0.23
CA PHE A 44 -7.38 -13.29 -0.64
C PHE A 44 -7.95 -14.59 -0.04
N VAL A 45 -7.74 -14.82 1.27
CA VAL A 45 -8.35 -15.95 1.97
C VAL A 45 -9.87 -15.84 1.98
N GLY A 46 -10.41 -14.63 2.21
CA GLY A 46 -11.84 -14.35 2.14
C GLY A 46 -12.42 -14.68 0.77
N TYR A 47 -11.81 -14.17 -0.31
CA TYR A 47 -12.18 -14.49 -1.68
C TYR A 47 -12.19 -15.99 -1.93
N THR A 48 -11.13 -16.69 -1.54
CA THR A 48 -11.00 -18.14 -1.78
C THR A 48 -12.07 -18.93 -1.03
N ALA A 49 -12.44 -18.48 0.17
CA ALA A 49 -13.52 -19.11 0.95
C ALA A 49 -14.89 -18.92 0.28
N ASP A 50 -15.18 -17.72 -0.23
CA ASP A 50 -16.46 -17.38 -0.86
C ASP A 50 -16.59 -17.98 -2.28
N SER A 51 -15.47 -18.10 -2.99
CA SER A 51 -15.37 -18.61 -4.36
C SER A 51 -15.18 -20.13 -4.44
N GLY A 52 -15.48 -20.87 -3.36
CA GLY A 52 -15.42 -22.34 -3.35
C GLY A 52 -14.01 -22.93 -3.55
N GLY A 53 -12.97 -22.20 -3.14
CA GLY A 53 -11.57 -22.60 -3.31
C GLY A 53 -10.90 -22.07 -4.57
N LEU A 54 -11.62 -21.35 -5.43
CA LEU A 54 -11.04 -20.70 -6.60
C LEU A 54 -10.24 -19.46 -6.20
N LEU A 55 -9.16 -19.22 -6.92
CA LEU A 55 -8.35 -18.02 -6.81
C LEU A 55 -8.92 -16.94 -7.73
N PRO A 56 -8.75 -15.65 -7.41
CA PRO A 56 -9.07 -14.58 -8.34
C PRO A 56 -8.21 -14.72 -9.60
N PHE A 57 -8.72 -14.26 -10.74
CA PHE A 57 -7.97 -14.30 -11.98
C PHE A 57 -6.72 -13.41 -11.89
N GLU A 58 -5.66 -13.82 -12.57
CA GLU A 58 -4.42 -13.05 -12.65
C GLU A 58 -4.59 -11.82 -13.55
N ASP A 59 -5.27 -12.01 -14.68
CA ASP A 59 -5.47 -10.96 -15.68
C ASP A 59 -6.62 -11.28 -16.65
N LEU A 60 -6.94 -10.32 -17.52
CA LEU A 60 -7.82 -10.48 -18.68
C LEU A 60 -7.06 -10.46 -20.00
N PRO A 61 -7.61 -11.07 -21.07
CA PRO A 61 -7.10 -10.86 -22.41
C PRO A 61 -7.19 -9.39 -22.83
N GLY A 62 -6.04 -8.76 -23.09
CA GLY A 62 -6.00 -7.36 -23.51
C GLY A 62 -4.67 -6.68 -23.16
N PRO A 63 -4.55 -5.38 -23.43
CA PRO A 63 -3.46 -4.56 -22.91
C PRO A 63 -3.62 -4.28 -21.40
N ASP A 64 -2.49 -4.17 -20.70
CA ASP A 64 -2.43 -3.74 -19.29
C ASP A 64 -2.69 -2.23 -19.17
N ASP A 65 -3.95 -1.84 -19.29
CA ASP A 65 -4.39 -0.46 -19.16
C ASP A 65 -5.68 -0.31 -18.33
N TRP A 66 -6.00 0.95 -18.02
CA TRP A 66 -7.17 1.31 -17.23
C TRP A 66 -8.49 0.93 -17.92
N ASP A 67 -8.49 0.87 -19.26
CA ASP A 67 -9.69 0.52 -20.03
C ASP A 67 -10.01 -0.98 -19.95
N THR A 68 -8.98 -1.83 -19.96
CA THR A 68 -9.11 -3.28 -19.70
C THR A 68 -9.52 -3.53 -18.25
N ALA A 69 -8.92 -2.82 -17.29
CA ALA A 69 -9.21 -3.01 -15.87
C ALA A 69 -10.66 -2.68 -15.46
N ARG A 70 -11.37 -1.83 -16.23
CA ARG A 70 -12.80 -1.52 -16.03
C ARG A 70 -13.75 -2.40 -16.84
N GLY A 71 -13.23 -3.38 -17.60
CA GLY A 71 -14.04 -4.29 -18.39
C GLY A 71 -15.05 -5.07 -17.53
N GLU A 72 -16.17 -5.47 -18.12
CA GLU A 72 -17.24 -6.19 -17.40
C GLU A 72 -16.75 -7.50 -16.77
N ASP A 73 -15.82 -8.19 -17.43
CA ASP A 73 -15.22 -9.44 -16.96
C ASP A 73 -14.08 -9.22 -15.94
N ALA A 74 -13.66 -7.98 -15.71
CA ALA A 74 -12.49 -7.66 -14.87
C ALA A 74 -12.79 -7.79 -13.38
N GLY A 75 -14.06 -7.96 -13.01
CA GLY A 75 -14.51 -7.95 -11.62
C GLY A 75 -13.90 -9.04 -10.74
N GLU A 76 -13.53 -10.17 -11.33
CA GLU A 76 -12.96 -11.34 -10.65
C GLU A 76 -11.42 -11.38 -10.71
N VAL A 77 -10.80 -10.40 -11.35
CA VAL A 77 -9.34 -10.26 -11.39
C VAL A 77 -8.84 -9.68 -10.08
N TRP A 78 -7.68 -10.12 -9.59
CA TRP A 78 -7.18 -9.79 -8.25
C TRP A 78 -7.11 -8.27 -7.97
N TYR A 79 -6.78 -7.46 -8.98
CA TYR A 79 -6.68 -6.01 -8.86
C TYR A 79 -8.03 -5.29 -8.71
N ASN A 80 -9.14 -6.01 -8.90
CA ASN A 80 -10.50 -5.53 -8.66
C ASN A 80 -11.18 -6.28 -7.51
N ALA A 81 -11.06 -7.62 -7.49
CA ALA A 81 -11.70 -8.47 -6.51
C ALA A 81 -11.18 -8.19 -5.08
N LEU A 82 -9.87 -8.07 -4.89
CA LEU A 82 -9.29 -7.90 -3.55
C LEU A 82 -9.56 -6.51 -2.97
N PRO A 83 -9.35 -5.39 -3.69
CA PRO A 83 -9.69 -4.06 -3.17
C PRO A 83 -11.16 -3.94 -2.79
N ARG A 84 -12.08 -4.55 -3.57
CA ARG A 84 -13.52 -4.57 -3.26
C ARG A 84 -13.80 -5.22 -1.89
N LEU A 85 -13.18 -6.35 -1.59
CA LEU A 85 -13.30 -7.02 -0.29
C LEU A 85 -12.69 -6.21 0.86
N MET A 86 -11.70 -5.37 0.55
CA MET A 86 -11.07 -4.47 1.50
C MET A 86 -11.81 -3.13 1.65
N GLU A 87 -12.93 -2.95 0.95
CA GLU A 87 -13.71 -1.69 0.88
C GLU A 87 -12.93 -0.50 0.28
N PHE A 88 -11.97 -0.80 -0.60
CA PHE A 88 -11.27 0.20 -1.42
C PHE A 88 -11.86 0.23 -2.84
N PRO A 89 -11.74 1.37 -3.55
CA PRO A 89 -12.03 1.41 -4.98
C PRO A 89 -11.22 0.35 -5.72
N THR A 90 -11.83 -0.32 -6.69
CA THR A 90 -11.18 -1.25 -7.59
C THR A 90 -10.30 -0.53 -8.61
N VAL A 91 -9.31 -1.19 -9.21
CA VAL A 91 -8.47 -0.58 -10.26
C VAL A 91 -9.33 -0.13 -11.45
N GLY A 92 -10.37 -0.88 -11.80
CA GLY A 92 -11.36 -0.47 -12.80
C GLY A 92 -12.12 0.81 -12.46
N GLU A 93 -12.57 0.97 -11.20
CA GLU A 93 -13.20 2.22 -10.74
C GLU A 93 -12.22 3.39 -10.69
N LEU A 94 -10.93 3.12 -10.48
CA LEU A 94 -9.88 4.14 -10.52
C LEU A 94 -9.55 4.62 -11.94
N ALA A 95 -10.04 3.97 -13.00
CA ALA A 95 -9.83 4.43 -14.38
C ALA A 95 -10.33 5.87 -14.60
N GLU A 96 -11.34 6.33 -13.85
CA GLU A 96 -11.84 7.71 -13.90
C GLU A 96 -10.88 8.72 -13.25
N ASN A 97 -10.05 8.27 -12.31
CA ASN A 97 -9.05 9.09 -11.63
C ASN A 97 -7.81 8.25 -11.25
N PRO A 98 -6.94 7.94 -12.23
CA PRO A 98 -5.78 7.05 -12.05
C PRO A 98 -4.81 7.48 -10.95
N GLU A 99 -4.71 8.80 -10.69
CA GLU A 99 -3.83 9.38 -9.67
C GLU A 99 -4.10 8.81 -8.26
N ARG A 100 -5.34 8.36 -8.00
CA ARG A 100 -5.71 7.76 -6.71
C ARG A 100 -5.03 6.42 -6.45
N PHE A 101 -4.61 5.71 -7.49
CA PHE A 101 -3.87 4.45 -7.35
C PHE A 101 -2.53 4.69 -6.67
N TYR A 102 -1.85 5.79 -6.99
CA TYR A 102 -0.51 6.12 -6.50
C TYR A 102 -0.50 6.79 -5.12
N GLN A 103 -1.63 6.78 -4.41
CA GLN A 103 -1.67 7.29 -3.04
C GLN A 103 -1.11 6.25 -2.08
N ASP A 104 -0.28 6.68 -1.13
CA ASP A 104 0.29 5.82 -0.08
C ASP A 104 -0.77 5.02 0.71
N SER A 105 -2.02 5.45 0.73
CA SER A 105 -3.14 4.77 1.38
C SER A 105 -3.74 3.63 0.55
N TYR A 106 -3.52 3.59 -0.76
CA TYR A 106 -4.09 2.57 -1.63
C TYR A 106 -3.40 1.22 -1.38
N PRO A 107 -4.16 0.10 -1.29
CA PRO A 107 -3.58 -1.17 -0.85
C PRO A 107 -2.61 -1.81 -1.85
N LEU A 108 -2.69 -1.44 -3.13
CA LEU A 108 -1.85 -2.02 -4.20
C LEU A 108 -0.62 -1.18 -4.59
N TYR A 109 -0.43 -0.01 -3.95
CA TYR A 109 0.72 0.88 -4.16
C TYR A 109 1.62 0.90 -2.92
#